data_AF-A0A2P5B5C9-F1
#
_entry.id   AF-A0A2P5B5C9-F1
#
_cell.length_a   1.000
_cell.length_b   1.000
_cell.length_c   1.000
_cell.angle_alpha   90.00
_cell.angle_beta   90.00
_cell.angle_gamma   90.00
#
_symmetry.space_group_name_H-M   'P 1'
#
loop_
_entity.id
_entity.type
_entity.pdbx_description
1 polymer ?
#
loop_
_entity_poly.entity_id
_entity_poly.type
_entity_poly.pdbx_seq_one_letter_code
_entity_poly.pdbx_strand_id
1 'polypeptide(L)'
;ELNCGFPGGLPSKLLGGRVSWDFRRQTEEQSEWGSKLMSLPESKNMTLLTIEASSYDNDFAIPYPKYFHPAKDSQVFDWQRRMRASKRPYLFSFAGAPRPHLDDSIRGEIIAQCRSSGKLCKLLSCYAGPSSTNFCEEPLNVMKVFERSVFCLQPTRISGLKLIWIGLRVLELVSGKFGTRKPFVL
;
A
#
# COMPACT_ATOMS: atom_id res chain seq x y z
N GLU A 1 -0.23 17.30 12.00
CA GLU A 1 0.10 18.19 10.85
C GLU A 1 1.60 18.20 10.65
N LEU A 2 2.09 17.78 9.48
CA LEU A 2 3.50 17.95 9.10
C LEU A 2 3.54 19.12 8.12
N ASN A 3 3.87 20.30 8.65
CA ASN A 3 4.07 21.52 7.85
C ASN A 3 5.43 21.43 7.14
N CYS A 4 5.43 20.98 5.89
CA CYS A 4 6.55 21.21 4.98
C CYS A 4 6.36 22.57 4.29
N GLY A 5 6.73 23.65 4.98
CA GLY A 5 6.83 24.98 4.37
C GLY A 5 8.09 25.05 3.50
N PHE A 6 7.92 25.15 2.17
CA PHE A 6 9.01 25.49 1.25
C PHE A 6 9.00 27.02 1.01
N PRO A 7 10.15 27.71 1.05
CA PRO A 7 10.22 29.14 0.84
C PRO A 7 10.05 29.48 -0.65
N GLY A 8 9.12 30.40 -0.95
CA GLY A 8 9.06 31.13 -2.21
C GLY A 8 8.26 30.49 -3.35
N GLY A 9 7.06 31.02 -3.60
CA GLY A 9 6.41 31.12 -4.92
C GLY A 9 6.01 29.84 -5.67
N LEU A 10 6.32 28.65 -5.17
CA LEU A 10 5.90 27.37 -5.78
C LEU A 10 4.46 27.02 -5.37
N PRO A 11 3.66 26.37 -6.23
CA PRO A 11 2.32 25.91 -5.87
C PRO A 11 2.40 25.03 -4.62
N SER A 12 1.58 25.33 -3.61
CA SER A 12 1.55 24.61 -2.35
C SER A 12 1.28 23.13 -2.59
N LYS A 13 2.14 22.26 -2.06
CA LYS A 13 2.01 20.80 -2.18
C LYS A 13 1.53 20.20 -0.86
N LEU A 14 0.56 19.30 -0.94
CA LEU A 14 0.07 18.54 0.22
C LEU A 14 0.20 17.04 -0.03
N LEU A 15 0.73 16.30 0.94
CA LEU A 15 0.79 14.85 0.91
C LEU A 15 -0.40 14.24 1.66
N GLY A 16 -1.27 13.54 0.96
CA GLY A 16 -2.40 12.79 1.51
C GLY A 16 -2.04 11.32 1.71
N GLY A 17 -2.09 10.85 2.96
CA GLY A 17 -1.86 9.44 3.31
C GLY A 17 -3.04 8.50 3.00
N ARG A 18 -3.99 8.94 2.18
CA ARG A 18 -5.23 8.23 1.80
C ARG A 18 -5.51 8.42 0.31
N VAL A 19 -6.55 7.77 -0.20
CA VAL A 19 -7.03 7.94 -1.58
C VAL A 19 -7.69 9.31 -1.76
N SER A 20 -7.63 9.90 -2.96
CA SER A 20 -8.20 11.23 -3.23
C SER A 20 -9.68 11.37 -2.85
N TRP A 21 -10.46 10.30 -3.06
CA TRP A 21 -11.88 10.24 -2.69
C TRP A 21 -12.15 10.46 -1.19
N ASP A 22 -11.25 10.08 -0.29
CA ASP A 22 -11.40 10.30 1.15
C ASP A 22 -11.36 11.80 1.50
N PHE A 23 -10.91 12.68 0.60
CA PHE A 23 -10.83 14.13 0.81
C PHE A 23 -11.84 14.93 -0.04
N ARG A 24 -12.75 14.24 -0.75
CA ARG A 24 -13.76 14.82 -1.65
C ARG A 24 -15.18 14.46 -1.24
N ARG A 25 -15.49 14.55 0.05
CA ARG A 25 -16.86 14.35 0.55
C ARG A 25 -17.81 15.37 -0.08
N GLN A 26 -18.91 14.88 -0.64
CA GLN A 26 -19.85 15.70 -1.41
C GLN A 26 -20.87 16.42 -0.51
N THR A 27 -21.28 15.80 0.61
CA THR A 27 -22.32 16.35 1.50
C THR A 27 -21.73 17.04 2.72
N GLU A 28 -22.50 17.94 3.34
CA GLU A 28 -22.15 18.56 4.64
C GLU A 28 -22.33 17.61 5.84
N GLU A 29 -22.84 16.40 5.63
CA GLU A 29 -23.12 15.44 6.69
C GLU A 29 -21.82 14.98 7.34
N GLN A 30 -21.66 15.27 8.63
CA GLN A 30 -20.45 14.89 9.38
C GLN A 30 -20.35 13.38 9.63
N SER A 31 -21.47 12.66 9.52
CA SER A 31 -21.56 11.21 9.64
C SER A 31 -20.99 10.46 8.42
N GLU A 32 -20.87 11.14 7.28
CA GLU A 32 -20.31 10.55 6.06
C GLU A 32 -18.77 10.48 6.10
N TRP A 33 -18.24 9.39 5.56
CA TRP A 33 -16.81 9.12 5.50
C TRP A 33 -16.02 10.20 4.75
N GLY A 34 -14.83 10.52 5.25
CA GLY A 34 -13.89 11.41 4.59
C GLY A 34 -13.96 12.87 5.04
N SER A 35 -13.34 13.76 4.26
CA SER A 35 -13.29 15.20 4.48
C SER A 35 -13.60 15.98 3.20
N LYS A 36 -13.75 17.30 3.32
CA LYS A 36 -13.95 18.22 2.19
C LYS A 36 -12.69 18.93 1.74
N LEU A 37 -11.53 18.50 2.24
CA LEU A 37 -10.29 19.25 2.08
C LEU A 37 -10.03 19.61 0.63
N MET A 38 -10.27 18.70 -0.33
CA MET A 38 -10.05 18.92 -1.76
C MET A 38 -11.22 19.59 -2.50
N SER A 39 -12.34 19.79 -1.82
CA SER A 39 -13.50 20.53 -2.33
C SER A 39 -13.42 22.02 -1.96
N LEU A 40 -12.59 22.39 -0.97
CA LEU A 40 -12.40 23.76 -0.53
C LEU A 40 -11.70 24.61 -1.59
N PRO A 41 -12.12 25.87 -1.81
CA PRO A 41 -11.54 26.73 -2.84
C PRO A 41 -10.05 26.96 -2.66
N GLU A 42 -9.55 27.02 -1.43
CA GLU A 42 -8.13 27.19 -1.09
C GLU A 42 -7.27 26.00 -1.57
N SER A 43 -7.85 24.79 -1.58
CA SER A 43 -7.18 23.56 -1.99
C SER A 43 -7.16 23.33 -3.50
N LYS A 44 -8.06 23.99 -4.25
CA LYS A 44 -8.20 23.77 -5.71
C LYS A 44 -6.95 24.16 -6.48
N ASN A 45 -6.18 25.13 -5.97
CA ASN A 45 -4.94 25.59 -6.57
C ASN A 45 -3.69 24.94 -5.94
N MET A 46 -3.87 23.92 -5.09
CA MET A 46 -2.79 23.15 -4.49
C MET A 46 -2.56 21.86 -5.26
N THR A 47 -1.30 21.43 -5.34
CA THR A 47 -0.96 20.09 -5.84
C THR A 47 -1.08 19.08 -4.70
N LEU A 48 -1.98 18.11 -4.85
CA LEU A 48 -2.20 17.06 -3.86
C LEU A 48 -1.58 15.75 -4.31
N LEU A 49 -0.75 15.16 -3.48
CA LEU A 49 -0.11 13.87 -3.73
C LEU A 49 -0.82 12.81 -2.88
N THR A 50 -1.57 11.90 -3.50
CA THR A 50 -2.42 10.92 -2.80
C THR A 50 -2.12 9.50 -3.25
N ILE A 51 -2.63 8.50 -2.54
CA ILE A 51 -2.37 7.08 -2.87
C ILE A 51 -3.03 6.66 -4.20
N GLU A 52 -4.19 7.24 -4.50
CA GLU A 52 -4.95 7.02 -5.74
C GLU A 52 -5.44 8.38 -6.22
N ALA A 53 -5.08 8.74 -7.45
CA ALA A 53 -5.53 9.97 -8.09
C ALA A 53 -6.98 9.83 -8.55
N SER A 54 -7.67 10.97 -8.56
CA SER A 54 -8.98 11.15 -9.13
C SER A 54 -8.89 11.69 -10.56
N SER A 55 -10.03 11.92 -11.20
CA SER A 55 -10.10 12.49 -12.55
C SER A 55 -9.89 14.01 -12.59
N TYR A 56 -9.47 14.64 -11.49
CA TYR A 56 -9.25 16.07 -11.40
C TYR A 56 -7.76 16.41 -11.62
N ASP A 57 -7.47 17.61 -12.09
CA ASP A 57 -6.12 17.98 -12.55
C ASP A 57 -5.14 18.33 -11.42
N ASN A 58 -5.62 18.48 -10.19
CA ASN A 58 -4.83 18.97 -9.07
C ASN A 58 -4.34 17.88 -8.11
N ASP A 59 -4.63 16.60 -8.38
CA ASP A 59 -4.15 15.47 -7.59
C ASP A 59 -3.41 14.39 -8.40
N PHE A 60 -2.29 13.92 -7.84
CA PHE A 60 -1.39 12.97 -8.47
C PHE A 60 -1.20 11.74 -7.57
N ALA A 61 -1.19 10.56 -8.19
CA ALA A 61 -1.00 9.31 -7.50
C ALA A 61 0.48 9.13 -7.15
N ILE A 62 0.78 8.95 -5.87
CA ILE A 62 2.07 8.49 -5.38
C ILE A 62 1.94 7.03 -4.93
N PRO A 63 3.00 6.22 -5.06
CA PRO A 63 2.98 4.86 -4.55
C PRO A 63 2.57 4.83 -3.07
N TYR A 64 1.77 3.84 -2.68
CA TYR A 64 1.35 3.64 -1.29
C TYR A 64 2.58 3.77 -0.37
N PRO A 65 2.56 4.63 0.66
CA PRO A 65 3.67 4.76 1.60
C PRO A 65 4.00 3.39 2.19
N LYS A 66 5.11 2.80 1.76
CA LYS A 66 5.59 1.52 2.26
C LYS A 66 6.67 1.78 3.29
N TYR A 67 6.86 0.83 4.20
CA TYR A 67 7.93 0.87 5.22
C TYR A 67 9.37 0.98 4.66
N PHE A 68 9.57 0.93 3.35
CA PHE A 68 10.86 1.09 2.69
C PHE A 68 10.94 2.45 1.99
N HIS A 69 11.69 3.38 2.59
CA HIS A 69 11.91 4.74 2.09
C HIS A 69 13.41 5.01 1.91
N PRO A 70 14.04 4.55 0.81
CA PRO A 70 15.45 4.77 0.56
C PRO A 70 15.70 6.27 0.27
N ALA A 71 16.72 6.84 0.91
CA ALA A 71 17.18 8.21 0.66
C ALA A 71 18.16 8.29 -0.52
N LYS A 72 18.72 7.16 -0.96
CA LYS A 72 19.71 7.07 -2.05
C LYS A 72 19.51 5.80 -2.86
N ASP A 73 19.85 5.87 -4.15
CA ASP A 73 19.78 4.72 -5.06
C ASP A 73 20.62 3.53 -4.58
N SER A 74 21.76 3.78 -3.92
CA SER A 74 22.60 2.73 -3.33
C SER A 74 21.83 1.84 -2.35
N GLN A 75 20.92 2.42 -1.56
CA GLN A 75 20.08 1.66 -0.61
C GLN A 75 19.06 0.78 -1.33
N VAL A 76 18.61 1.17 -2.52
CA VAL A 76 17.77 0.33 -3.38
C VAL A 76 18.57 -0.86 -3.88
N PHE A 77 19.79 -0.65 -4.38
CA PHE A 77 20.65 -1.73 -4.85
C PHE A 77 21.03 -2.71 -3.74
N ASP A 78 21.36 -2.21 -2.54
CA ASP A 78 21.65 -3.06 -1.39
C ASP A 78 20.42 -3.89 -0.97
N TRP A 79 19.24 -3.28 -0.97
CA TRP A 79 17.98 -3.98 -0.73
C TRP A 79 17.73 -5.07 -1.78
N GLN A 80 17.90 -4.76 -3.07
CA GLN A 80 17.76 -5.75 -4.15
C GLN A 80 18.74 -6.91 -3.99
N ARG A 81 20.02 -6.63 -3.67
CA ARG A 81 21.04 -7.66 -3.42
C ARG A 81 20.63 -8.57 -2.27
N ARG A 82 20.17 -7.98 -1.16
CA ARG A 82 19.64 -8.74 -0.01
C ARG A 82 18.47 -9.63 -0.43
N MET A 83 17.45 -9.08 -1.07
CA MET A 83 16.23 -9.83 -1.46
C MET A 83 16.50 -10.97 -2.44
N ARG A 84 17.52 -10.85 -3.30
CA ARG A 84 17.98 -11.93 -4.21
C ARG A 84 18.73 -13.04 -3.46
N ALA A 85 19.43 -12.70 -2.38
CA ALA A 85 20.17 -13.65 -1.55
C ALA A 85 19.31 -14.30 -0.45
N SER A 86 18.16 -13.70 -0.09
CA SER A 86 17.30 -14.18 0.98
C SER A 86 16.69 -15.55 0.68
N LYS A 87 16.82 -16.48 1.64
CA LYS A 87 16.18 -17.80 1.57
C LYS A 87 14.68 -17.65 1.80
N ARG A 88 13.88 -18.26 0.93
CA ARG A 88 12.40 -18.19 0.95
C ARG A 88 11.79 -19.54 1.31
N PRO A 89 11.71 -19.89 2.61
CA PRO A 89 11.16 -21.18 3.04
C PRO A 89 9.64 -21.28 2.86
N TYR A 90 8.93 -20.16 2.74
CA TYR A 90 7.48 -20.15 2.56
C TYR A 90 7.14 -19.94 1.08
N LEU A 91 6.26 -20.77 0.53
CA LEU A 91 5.74 -20.59 -0.82
C LEU A 91 4.92 -19.29 -0.88
N PHE A 92 4.04 -19.08 0.09
CA PHE A 92 3.27 -17.85 0.17
C PHE A 92 3.11 -17.37 1.60
N SER A 93 2.78 -16.10 1.76
CA SER A 93 2.42 -15.54 3.05
C SER A 93 1.22 -14.62 2.92
N PHE A 94 0.47 -14.54 4.02
CA PHE A 94 -0.63 -13.62 4.15
C PHE A 94 -0.47 -12.84 5.46
N ALA A 95 -0.45 -11.52 5.36
CA ALA A 95 -0.52 -10.63 6.51
C ALA A 95 -1.93 -10.05 6.57
N GLY A 96 -2.72 -10.52 7.53
CA GLY A 96 -4.11 -10.10 7.65
C GLY A 96 -4.80 -10.61 8.90
N ALA A 97 -6.03 -10.14 9.09
CA ALA A 97 -6.97 -10.63 10.08
C ALA A 97 -8.32 -10.91 9.40
N PRO A 98 -9.14 -11.80 9.97
CA PRO A 98 -10.53 -11.97 9.56
C PRO A 98 -11.28 -10.64 9.64
N ARG A 99 -12.34 -10.48 8.85
CA ARG A 99 -13.28 -9.39 9.04
C ARG A 99 -14.37 -9.86 10.01
N PRO A 100 -14.55 -9.20 11.17
CA PRO A 100 -15.68 -9.50 12.04
C PRO A 100 -16.99 -9.39 11.26
N HIS A 101 -17.89 -10.36 11.46
CA HIS A 101 -19.23 -10.38 10.83
C HIS A 101 -19.24 -10.54 9.30
N LEU A 102 -18.15 -11.03 8.70
CA LEU A 102 -18.09 -11.34 7.27
C LEU A 102 -17.33 -12.65 7.04
N ASP A 103 -18.00 -13.75 7.39
CA ASP A 103 -17.41 -15.09 7.41
C ASP A 103 -17.03 -15.59 6.01
N ASP A 104 -17.82 -15.23 4.98
CA ASP A 104 -17.57 -15.58 3.56
C ASP A 104 -16.62 -14.62 2.84
N SER A 105 -15.77 -13.90 3.58
CA SER A 105 -14.80 -13.01 2.97
C SER A 105 -13.65 -13.78 2.33
N ILE A 106 -13.16 -13.30 1.17
CA ILE A 106 -11.92 -13.83 0.54
C ILE A 106 -10.74 -13.85 1.51
N ARG A 107 -10.71 -12.93 2.50
CA ARG A 107 -9.71 -12.94 3.57
C ARG A 107 -9.84 -14.14 4.49
N GLY A 108 -11.08 -14.49 4.88
CA GLY A 108 -11.36 -15.70 5.67
C GLY A 108 -10.89 -16.95 4.93
N GLU A 109 -11.22 -17.07 3.65
CA GLU A 109 -10.81 -18.20 2.81
C GLU A 109 -9.28 -18.30 2.67
N ILE A 110 -8.59 -17.18 2.40
CA ILE A 110 -7.12 -17.16 2.35
C ILE A 110 -6.50 -17.58 3.70
N ILE A 111 -7.09 -17.17 4.83
CA ILE A 111 -6.62 -17.58 6.16
C ILE A 111 -6.82 -19.08 6.37
N ALA A 112 -7.99 -19.61 5.99
CA ALA A 112 -8.29 -21.03 6.10
C ALA A 112 -7.33 -21.87 5.25
N GLN A 113 -7.14 -21.50 3.98
CA GLN A 113 -6.18 -22.16 3.07
C GLN A 113 -4.74 -22.06 3.56
N CYS A 114 -4.34 -20.90 4.10
CA CYS A 114 -3.00 -20.74 4.67
C CYS A 114 -2.77 -21.68 5.86
N ARG A 115 -3.77 -21.83 6.74
CA ARG A 115 -3.71 -22.75 7.88
C ARG A 115 -3.68 -24.22 7.44
N SER A 116 -4.42 -24.59 6.39
CA SER A 116 -4.43 -25.95 5.86
C SER A 116 -3.17 -26.31 5.06
N SER A 117 -2.46 -25.33 4.51
CA SER A 117 -1.23 -25.51 3.72
C SER A 117 0.02 -25.89 4.54
N GLY A 118 -0.12 -26.09 5.85
CA GLY A 118 0.97 -26.50 6.73
C GLY A 118 2.16 -25.54 6.69
N LYS A 119 3.36 -26.07 6.37
CA LYS A 119 4.61 -25.29 6.35
C LYS A 119 4.78 -24.40 5.11
N LEU A 120 3.94 -24.58 4.07
CA LEU A 120 4.05 -23.83 2.82
C LEU A 120 3.58 -22.37 2.96
N CYS A 121 2.66 -22.11 3.89
CA CYS A 121 2.16 -20.77 4.12
C CYS A 121 2.67 -20.18 5.45
N LYS A 122 3.04 -18.90 5.43
CA LYS A 122 3.22 -18.12 6.66
C LYS A 122 2.09 -17.11 6.85
N LEU A 123 1.24 -17.36 7.84
CA LEU A 123 0.25 -16.39 8.31
C LEU A 123 0.88 -15.42 9.32
N LEU A 124 0.76 -14.11 9.07
CA LEU A 124 1.04 -13.06 10.03
C LEU A 124 -0.31 -12.46 10.47
N SER A 125 -0.69 -12.71 11.73
CA SER A 125 -1.98 -12.25 12.27
C SER A 125 -1.93 -10.75 12.54
N CYS A 126 -2.78 -9.99 11.85
CA CYS A 126 -2.95 -8.55 12.09
C CYS A 126 -4.07 -8.23 13.09
N TYR A 127 -4.47 -9.18 13.94
CA TYR A 127 -5.60 -9.01 14.85
C TYR A 127 -5.14 -8.36 16.16
N ALA A 128 -5.68 -7.17 16.45
CA ALA A 128 -5.63 -6.56 17.78
C ALA A 128 -6.83 -7.05 18.59
N GLY A 129 -6.58 -7.84 19.62
CA GLY A 129 -7.59 -8.28 20.59
C GLY A 129 -7.17 -7.86 22.00
N PRO A 130 -8.05 -8.01 23.01
CA PRO A 130 -7.75 -7.63 24.40
C PRO A 130 -6.47 -8.24 24.97
N SER A 131 -6.04 -9.38 24.41
CA SER A 131 -4.85 -10.14 24.83
C SER A 131 -3.89 -10.43 23.68
N SER A 132 -4.07 -9.83 22.49
CA SER A 132 -3.22 -10.08 21.32
C SER A 132 -2.77 -8.79 20.64
N THR A 133 -1.46 -8.66 20.46
CA THR A 133 -0.85 -7.56 19.71
C THR A 133 -1.05 -7.75 18.21
N ASN A 134 -1.43 -6.67 17.51
CA ASN A 134 -1.45 -6.63 16.06
C ASN A 134 -0.01 -6.64 15.52
N PHE A 135 0.46 -7.78 15.05
CA PHE A 135 1.83 -7.91 14.56
C PHE A 135 2.12 -7.11 13.29
N CYS A 136 1.08 -6.61 12.61
CA CYS A 136 1.21 -5.87 11.37
C CYS A 136 1.39 -4.36 11.58
N GLU A 137 1.23 -3.86 12.80
CA GLU A 137 1.57 -2.48 13.14
C GLU A 137 3.09 -2.26 13.17
N GLU A 138 3.84 -3.30 13.56
CA GLU A 138 5.30 -3.29 13.55
C GLU A 138 5.83 -3.58 12.13
N PRO A 139 6.47 -2.60 11.46
CA PRO A 139 6.96 -2.74 10.10
C PRO A 139 7.88 -3.96 9.88
N LEU A 140 8.73 -4.24 10.87
CA LEU A 140 9.74 -5.29 10.78
C LEU A 140 9.12 -6.68 10.66
N ASN A 141 7.96 -6.91 11.30
CA ASN A 141 7.27 -8.20 11.25
C ASN A 141 6.75 -8.50 9.84
N VAL A 142 6.11 -7.49 9.20
CA VAL A 142 5.58 -7.61 7.84
C VAL A 142 6.73 -7.81 6.85
N MET A 143 7.77 -6.96 6.93
CA MET A 143 8.93 -7.06 6.03
C MET A 143 9.64 -8.41 6.16
N LYS A 144 9.83 -8.92 7.38
CA LYS A 144 10.52 -10.19 7.63
C LYS A 144 9.76 -11.40 7.06
N VAL A 145 8.43 -11.39 7.13
CA VAL A 145 7.60 -12.46 6.56
C VAL A 145 7.66 -12.42 5.03
N PHE A 146 7.54 -11.24 4.43
CA PHE A 146 7.56 -11.09 2.98
C PHE A 146 8.95 -11.32 2.37
N GLU A 147 10.02 -10.95 3.07
CA GLU A 147 11.41 -11.28 2.68
C GLU A 147 11.62 -12.79 2.55
N ARG A 148 10.96 -13.58 3.41
CA ARG A 148 11.09 -15.03 3.50
C ARG A 148 10.05 -15.81 2.69
N SER A 149 9.25 -15.14 1.88
CA SER A 149 8.17 -15.76 1.11
C SER A 149 8.39 -15.62 -0.39
N VAL A 150 8.00 -16.60 -1.19
CA VAL A 150 8.05 -16.49 -2.66
C VAL A 150 6.92 -15.57 -3.14
N PHE A 151 5.70 -15.80 -2.66
CA PHE A 151 4.53 -14.98 -2.96
C PHE A 151 4.01 -14.26 -1.71
N CYS A 152 3.54 -13.02 -1.88
CA CYS A 152 2.88 -12.24 -0.83
C CYS A 152 1.44 -11.98 -1.28
N LEU A 153 0.46 -12.36 -0.48
CA LEU A 153 -0.94 -12.15 -0.81
C LEU A 153 -1.43 -10.83 -0.21
N GLN A 154 -1.93 -9.93 -1.06
CA GLN A 154 -2.68 -8.75 -0.63
C GLN A 154 -4.06 -8.76 -1.30
N PRO A 155 -5.07 -9.35 -0.65
CA PRO A 155 -6.43 -9.37 -1.16
C PRO A 155 -6.94 -7.94 -1.25
N THR A 156 -7.60 -7.64 -2.35
CA THR A 156 -8.07 -6.31 -2.66
C THR A 156 -9.18 -5.88 -1.71
N ARG A 157 -9.31 -4.56 -1.50
CA ARG A 157 -10.44 -4.01 -0.75
C ARG A 157 -11.71 -3.91 -1.60
N ILE A 158 -11.59 -4.00 -2.93
CA ILE A 158 -12.66 -3.88 -3.92
C ILE A 158 -12.56 -5.08 -4.89
N SER A 159 -13.70 -5.56 -5.36
CA SER A 159 -13.92 -6.71 -6.27
C SER A 159 -13.10 -6.66 -7.56
N GLY A 160 -11.81 -6.97 -7.47
CA GLY A 160 -10.90 -7.02 -8.60
C GLY A 160 -9.53 -7.46 -8.11
N LEU A 161 -9.13 -8.68 -8.45
CA LEU A 161 -7.88 -9.30 -8.04
C LEU A 161 -6.67 -8.41 -8.45
N LYS A 162 -5.94 -7.82 -7.50
CA LYS A 162 -4.55 -7.37 -7.69
C LYS A 162 -3.66 -8.29 -6.86
N LEU A 163 -3.13 -9.32 -7.52
CA LEU A 163 -1.96 -10.05 -7.02
C LEU A 163 -0.79 -9.07 -6.99
N ILE A 164 -0.45 -8.54 -5.81
CA ILE A 164 0.75 -7.71 -5.67
C ILE A 164 1.96 -8.65 -5.68
N TRP A 165 2.61 -8.78 -6.84
CA TRP A 165 3.95 -9.34 -6.94
C TRP A 165 4.93 -8.41 -6.22
N ILE A 166 5.32 -8.75 -4.98
CA ILE A 166 6.43 -8.06 -4.29
C ILE A 166 7.80 -8.54 -4.79
N GLY A 167 7.88 -9.51 -5.70
CA GLY A 167 9.17 -10.09 -6.11
C GLY A 167 9.32 -10.41 -7.58
N LEU A 168 9.29 -9.41 -8.48
CA LEU A 168 10.14 -9.34 -9.71
C LEU A 168 9.79 -8.19 -10.65
N ARG A 169 8.56 -7.63 -10.66
CA ARG A 169 8.21 -6.60 -11.67
C ARG A 169 8.53 -5.16 -11.32
N VAL A 170 8.86 -4.85 -10.06
CA VAL A 170 9.53 -3.57 -9.73
C VAL A 170 10.91 -3.49 -10.40
N LEU A 171 11.47 -4.63 -10.82
CA LEU A 171 12.79 -4.73 -11.45
C LEU A 171 12.83 -4.24 -12.91
N GLU A 172 11.70 -4.11 -13.61
CA GLU A 172 11.68 -3.65 -15.02
C GLU A 172 11.44 -2.14 -15.18
N LEU A 173 10.84 -1.48 -14.17
CA LEU A 173 10.56 -0.04 -14.23
C LEU A 173 11.82 0.84 -14.16
N VAL A 174 12.94 0.32 -13.64
CA VAL A 174 14.20 1.08 -13.50
C VAL A 174 15.21 0.76 -14.61
N SER A 175 14.93 -0.22 -15.49
CA SER A 175 15.88 -0.66 -16.53
C SER A 175 15.69 0.00 -17.92
N GLY A 176 14.81 1.00 -18.06
CA GLY A 176 14.74 1.83 -19.28
C GLY A 176 14.38 1.09 -20.58
N LYS A 177 13.73 -0.08 -20.51
CA LYS A 177 13.32 -0.85 -21.69
C LYS A 177 11.80 -0.98 -21.76
N PHE A 178 11.10 0.09 -22.14
CA PHE A 178 9.81 -0.05 -22.84
C PHE A 178 9.66 1.10 -23.83
N GLY A 179 9.84 0.76 -25.11
CA GLY A 179 9.38 1.58 -26.22
C GLY A 179 7.85 1.67 -26.16
N THR A 180 7.37 2.91 -26.31
CA THR A 180 6.05 3.32 -26.78
C THR A 180 5.00 2.20 -26.95
N ARG A 181 4.11 2.04 -25.95
CA ARG A 181 2.65 1.85 -26.13
C ARG A 181 1.90 1.74 -24.79
N LYS A 182 1.08 2.77 -24.55
CA LYS A 182 -0.12 2.88 -23.69
C LYS A 182 0.08 2.88 -22.16
N PRO A 183 -0.61 3.78 -21.43
CA PRO A 183 -0.50 3.91 -19.99
C PRO A 183 -1.23 2.77 -19.29
N PHE A 184 -0.53 2.03 -18.42
CA PHE A 184 -1.14 1.13 -17.46
C PHE A 184 -1.27 1.87 -16.13
N VAL A 185 -2.53 2.03 -15.69
CA VAL A 185 -2.93 2.63 -14.42
C VAL A 185 -2.62 1.63 -13.29
N LEU A 186 -1.86 2.09 -12.29
CA LEU A 186 -1.37 1.30 -11.16
C LEU A 186 -2.43 0.95 -10.13
#